data_AF-A0A353VFV5-F1
#
_entry.id   AF-A0A353VFV5-F1
#
_cell.length_a   1.000
_cell.length_b   1.000
_cell.length_c   1.000
_cell.angle_alpha   90.00
_cell.angle_beta   90.00
_cell.angle_gamma   90.00
#
_symmetry.space_group_name_H-M   'P 1'
#
loop_
_entity.id
_entity.type
_entity.pdbx_description
1 polymer ?
#
loop_
_entity_poly.entity_id
_entity_poly.type
_entity_poly.pdbx_seq_one_letter_code
_entity_poly.pdbx_strand_id
1 'polypeptide(L)'
;MKAVPCSGPAFLKLNTMTKFFPAVFFAFLVSCGSDSPDTPVTSEKQAQLKVGEQLYKERCSVCHLSEFPSKELRKSMLAPPVFGIMTHVKEGFEHIEDPSDRKDQALAFIVDYALNPDSTKSLCEPHAIKRFGLMPTIKASTSEKELEYIAEYLYENFPPDTFDHEKNRRKHHPTKELH
;
A
#
# COMPACT_ATOMS: atom_id res chain seq x y z
N MET A 1 -25.07 -33.65 6.56
CA MET A 1 -24.48 -32.89 7.69
C MET A 1 -25.64 -32.18 8.37
N LYS A 2 -25.95 -32.57 9.61
CA LYS A 2 -27.18 -32.20 10.32
C LYS A 2 -26.96 -30.88 11.06
N ALA A 3 -27.92 -29.97 10.93
CA ALA A 3 -28.02 -28.75 11.71
C ALA A 3 -28.24 -29.07 13.20
N VAL A 4 -27.65 -28.29 14.08
CA VAL A 4 -27.91 -28.30 15.53
C VAL A 4 -28.79 -27.09 15.84
N PRO A 5 -29.98 -27.27 16.45
CA PRO A 5 -30.84 -26.19 16.85
C PRO A 5 -30.88 -25.98 18.38
N CYS A 6 -31.33 -24.77 18.74
CA CYS A 6 -32.11 -24.41 19.94
C CYS A 6 -31.42 -24.27 21.32
N SER A 7 -31.51 -23.06 21.90
CA SER A 7 -32.35 -22.73 23.08
C SER A 7 -31.68 -21.71 24.02
N GLY A 8 -32.38 -20.59 24.30
CA GLY A 8 -32.00 -19.51 25.25
C GLY A 8 -32.22 -19.90 26.73
N PRO A 9 -32.70 -19.02 27.64
CA PRO A 9 -32.88 -17.56 27.66
C PRO A 9 -32.29 -16.88 28.93
N ALA A 10 -32.29 -15.55 29.04
CA ALA A 10 -32.50 -14.85 30.33
C ALA A 10 -32.77 -13.35 30.13
N PHE A 11 -34.05 -12.99 30.16
CA PHE A 11 -34.54 -11.66 30.45
C PHE A 11 -34.27 -11.34 31.93
N LEU A 12 -33.67 -10.19 32.23
CA LEU A 12 -33.85 -9.54 33.54
C LEU A 12 -34.25 -8.08 33.31
N LYS A 13 -35.36 -7.73 33.97
CA LYS A 13 -36.07 -6.45 33.95
C LYS A 13 -35.91 -5.80 35.34
N LEU A 14 -36.05 -4.48 35.36
CA LEU A 14 -36.40 -3.57 36.48
C LEU A 14 -35.31 -3.19 37.50
N ASN A 15 -35.05 -1.87 37.64
CA ASN A 15 -35.72 -0.98 38.62
C ASN A 15 -35.21 0.48 38.43
N THR A 16 -36.05 1.45 38.06
CA THR A 16 -36.78 2.43 38.89
C THR A 16 -35.98 3.57 39.54
N MET A 17 -36.51 4.78 39.28
CA MET A 17 -36.66 5.94 40.17
C MET A 17 -35.60 7.04 40.26
N THR A 18 -35.86 8.10 39.49
CA THR A 18 -36.10 9.50 39.94
C THR A 18 -35.48 10.00 41.26
N LYS A 19 -34.69 11.08 41.15
CA LYS A 19 -34.69 12.31 41.98
C LYS A 19 -33.74 13.34 41.32
N PHE A 20 -34.27 14.35 40.62
CA PHE A 20 -34.40 15.74 41.10
C PHE A 20 -33.18 16.27 41.85
N PHE A 21 -32.31 17.01 41.15
CA PHE A 21 -31.43 18.03 41.72
C PHE A 21 -31.45 19.28 40.82
N PRO A 22 -31.39 20.50 41.39
CA PRO A 22 -32.07 21.67 40.89
C PRO A 22 -31.26 22.46 39.86
N ALA A 23 -32.02 23.26 39.10
CA ALA A 23 -31.55 24.26 38.18
C ALA A 23 -30.56 25.23 38.83
N VAL A 24 -29.33 25.25 38.31
CA VAL A 24 -28.49 26.43 38.32
C VAL A 24 -28.36 26.87 36.87
N PHE A 25 -29.03 27.99 36.62
CA PHE A 25 -28.82 28.89 35.50
C PHE A 25 -27.32 29.06 35.23
N PHE A 26 -26.83 28.48 34.13
CA PHE A 26 -25.67 29.00 33.45
C PHE A 26 -26.08 29.25 32.00
N ALA A 27 -26.61 30.46 31.79
CA ALA A 27 -26.71 31.05 30.47
C ALA A 27 -25.27 31.28 29.97
N PHE A 28 -24.70 30.27 29.33
CA PHE A 28 -23.51 30.44 28.51
C PHE A 28 -23.98 30.70 27.08
N LEU A 29 -23.70 31.93 26.63
CA LEU A 29 -23.94 32.39 25.28
C LEU A 29 -23.30 31.41 24.30
N VAL A 30 -24.15 30.74 23.52
CA VAL A 30 -23.79 29.96 22.34
C VAL A 30 -23.14 30.92 21.34
N SER A 31 -21.82 30.98 21.41
CA SER A 31 -20.96 31.41 20.32
C SER A 31 -20.92 30.26 19.32
N CYS A 32 -21.20 30.56 18.05
CA CYS A 32 -21.11 29.61 16.94
C CYS A 32 -19.73 28.94 16.95
N GLY A 33 -19.69 27.69 17.39
CA GLY A 33 -18.52 26.82 17.31
C GLY A 33 -18.72 25.91 16.10
N SER A 34 -17.96 26.17 15.04
CA SER A 34 -17.85 25.29 13.88
C SER A 34 -17.22 23.97 14.31
N ASP A 35 -18.01 22.92 14.43
CA ASP A 35 -17.52 21.55 14.48
C ASP A 35 -17.05 21.13 13.08
N SER A 36 -15.80 21.45 12.74
CA SER A 36 -15.04 20.74 11.70
C SER A 36 -13.85 20.03 12.37
N PRO A 37 -13.80 18.69 12.38
CA PRO A 37 -12.65 17.95 12.87
C PRO A 37 -11.60 17.84 11.74
N ASP A 38 -10.86 18.91 11.49
CA ASP A 38 -9.66 18.86 10.65
C ASP A 38 -8.41 18.77 11.54
N THR A 39 -8.16 17.59 12.11
CA THR A 39 -6.86 17.26 12.71
C THR A 39 -5.82 16.92 11.62
N PRO A 40 -4.53 17.20 11.85
CA PRO A 40 -3.48 17.16 10.83
C PRO A 40 -3.07 15.71 10.48
N VAL A 41 -3.82 15.07 9.59
CA VAL A 41 -3.54 13.72 9.04
C VAL A 41 -2.12 13.61 8.43
N THR A 42 -1.50 14.75 8.11
CA THR A 42 -0.20 14.81 7.46
C THR A 42 0.96 14.35 8.36
N SER A 43 0.91 14.50 9.70
CA SER A 43 2.07 14.15 10.55
C SER A 43 2.23 12.65 10.77
N GLU A 44 1.12 11.91 10.92
CA GLU A 44 1.15 10.46 11.11
C GLU A 44 1.50 9.71 9.82
N LYS A 45 0.91 10.11 8.68
CA LYS A 45 1.25 9.53 7.37
C LYS A 45 2.74 9.69 7.06
N GLN A 46 3.31 10.86 7.33
CA GLN A 46 4.74 11.10 7.12
C GLN A 46 5.63 10.25 8.02
N ALA A 47 5.22 9.98 9.26
CA ALA A 47 5.94 9.06 10.14
C ALA A 47 5.90 7.61 9.61
N GLN A 48 4.74 7.16 9.11
CA GLN A 48 4.59 5.83 8.51
C GLN A 48 5.43 5.67 7.24
N LEU A 49 5.49 6.70 6.38
CA LEU A 49 6.34 6.69 5.19
C LEU A 49 7.83 6.56 5.52
N LYS A 50 8.30 7.22 6.59
CA LYS A 50 9.68 7.09 7.05
C LYS A 50 9.99 5.69 7.57
N VAL A 51 9.05 5.07 8.29
CA VAL A 51 9.15 3.67 8.73
C VAL A 51 9.20 2.75 7.51
N GLY A 52 8.33 2.95 6.53
CA GLY A 52 8.32 2.20 5.27
C GLY A 52 9.62 2.31 4.49
N GLU A 53 10.20 3.51 4.41
CA GLU A 53 11.50 3.74 3.78
C GLU A 53 12.63 2.96 4.48
N GLN A 54 12.67 2.99 5.82
CA GLN A 54 13.67 2.27 6.58
C GLN A 54 13.54 0.77 6.38
N LEU A 55 12.32 0.22 6.50
CA LEU A 55 12.06 -1.19 6.28
C LEU A 55 12.41 -1.63 4.86
N TYR A 56 12.12 -0.80 3.86
CA TYR A 56 12.54 -1.05 2.48
C TYR A 56 14.07 -1.15 2.35
N LYS A 57 14.83 -0.22 2.97
CA LYS A 57 16.30 -0.24 2.96
C LYS A 57 16.88 -1.46 3.66
N GLU A 58 16.23 -1.94 4.71
CA GLU A 58 16.69 -3.10 5.46
C GLU A 58 16.39 -4.41 4.75
N ARG A 59 15.24 -4.51 4.07
CA ARG A 59 14.69 -5.81 3.61
C ARG A 59 14.66 -5.98 2.10
N CYS A 60 14.43 -4.90 1.36
CA CYS A 60 14.17 -4.95 -0.07
C CYS A 60 15.38 -4.48 -0.88
N SER A 61 16.14 -3.50 -0.39
CA SER A 61 17.26 -2.92 -1.13
C SER A 61 18.50 -3.80 -1.24
N VAL A 62 18.50 -4.95 -0.57
CA VAL A 62 19.49 -6.01 -0.81
C VAL A 62 19.46 -6.52 -2.26
N CYS A 63 18.28 -6.46 -2.90
CA CYS A 63 18.09 -6.90 -4.28
C CYS A 63 17.56 -5.79 -5.19
N HIS A 64 16.63 -4.96 -4.71
CA HIS A 64 15.95 -3.94 -5.50
C HIS A 64 16.60 -2.56 -5.32
N LEU A 65 17.17 -2.02 -6.40
CA LEU A 65 17.76 -0.68 -6.35
C LEU A 65 16.68 0.40 -6.41
N SER A 66 16.80 1.41 -5.54
CA SER A 66 15.96 2.62 -5.57
C SER A 66 16.41 3.64 -6.61
N GLU A 67 17.70 3.64 -6.92
CA GLU A 67 18.30 4.60 -7.83
C GLU A 67 18.39 4.04 -9.25
N PHE A 68 18.56 4.94 -10.22
CA PHE A 68 18.79 4.57 -11.62
C PHE A 68 20.14 3.87 -11.78
N PRO A 69 20.17 2.58 -12.14
CA PRO A 69 21.42 1.85 -12.28
C PRO A 69 22.15 2.26 -13.56
N SER A 70 23.48 2.38 -13.47
CA SER A 70 24.36 2.52 -14.62
C SER A 70 24.20 1.34 -15.59
N LYS A 71 24.66 1.49 -16.84
CA LYS A 71 24.60 0.39 -17.84
C LYS A 71 25.33 -0.87 -17.36
N GLU A 72 26.44 -0.71 -16.67
CA GLU A 72 27.23 -1.84 -16.17
C GLU A 72 26.56 -2.46 -14.94
N LEU A 73 26.10 -1.65 -13.99
CA LEU A 73 25.40 -2.17 -12.81
C LEU A 73 24.15 -2.94 -13.22
N ARG A 74 23.43 -2.49 -14.26
CA ARG A 74 22.26 -3.20 -14.79
C ARG A 74 22.55 -4.65 -15.13
N LYS A 75 23.74 -5.01 -15.60
CA LYS A 75 24.07 -6.38 -16.02
C LYS A 75 24.22 -7.33 -14.84
N SER A 76 24.57 -6.83 -13.66
CA SER A 76 24.84 -7.62 -12.45
C SER A 76 23.76 -7.49 -11.36
N MET A 77 22.65 -6.79 -11.63
CA MET A 77 21.55 -6.69 -10.65
C MET A 77 20.87 -8.04 -10.45
N LEU A 78 20.55 -8.34 -9.19
CA LEU A 78 19.82 -9.55 -8.80
C LEU A 78 18.32 -9.44 -9.09
N ALA A 79 17.78 -8.23 -9.09
CA ALA A 79 16.35 -7.98 -9.26
C ALA A 79 16.11 -6.70 -10.09
N PRO A 80 14.89 -6.50 -10.63
CA PRO A 80 14.57 -5.25 -11.31
C PRO A 80 14.58 -4.09 -10.30
N PRO A 81 14.97 -2.87 -10.73
CA PRO A 81 14.94 -1.71 -9.85
C PRO A 81 13.50 -1.34 -9.51
N VAL A 82 13.30 -0.78 -8.32
CA VAL A 82 11.96 -0.61 -7.74
C VAL A 82 11.07 0.35 -8.53
N PHE A 83 11.66 1.37 -9.15
CA PHE A 83 10.90 2.29 -10.02
C PHE A 83 10.26 1.56 -11.22
N GLY A 84 10.94 0.54 -11.78
CA GLY A 84 10.40 -0.26 -12.88
C GLY A 84 9.26 -1.15 -12.42
N ILE A 85 9.40 -1.75 -11.23
CA ILE A 85 8.34 -2.56 -10.60
C ILE A 85 7.12 -1.70 -10.34
N MET A 86 7.29 -0.56 -9.69
CA MET A 86 6.18 0.33 -9.31
C MET A 86 5.49 0.96 -10.52
N THR A 87 6.19 1.11 -11.64
CA THR A 87 5.57 1.49 -12.91
C THR A 87 4.55 0.43 -13.34
N HIS A 88 4.96 -0.83 -13.42
CA HIS A 88 4.05 -1.93 -13.81
C HIS A 88 2.94 -2.17 -12.80
N VAL A 89 3.19 -1.97 -11.50
CA VAL A 89 2.14 -2.02 -10.48
C VAL A 89 1.08 -0.95 -10.74
N LYS A 90 1.50 0.31 -10.93
CA LYS A 90 0.55 1.42 -11.19
C LYS A 90 -0.20 1.25 -12.51
N GLU A 91 0.48 0.79 -13.58
CA GLU A 91 -0.13 0.48 -14.87
C GLU A 91 -1.17 -0.67 -14.73
N GLY A 92 -0.85 -1.71 -13.98
CA GLY A 92 -1.74 -2.87 -13.77
C GLY A 92 -3.08 -2.52 -13.13
N PHE A 93 -3.13 -1.46 -12.32
CA PHE A 93 -4.32 -0.99 -11.62
C PHE A 93 -4.93 0.29 -12.21
N GLU A 94 -4.39 0.83 -13.31
CA GLU A 94 -4.86 2.08 -13.94
C GLU A 94 -6.36 2.06 -14.30
N HIS A 95 -6.88 0.88 -14.63
CA HIS A 95 -8.27 0.66 -15.02
C HIS A 95 -9.29 0.94 -13.90
N ILE A 96 -8.86 1.10 -12.64
CA ILE A 96 -9.73 1.44 -11.52
C ILE A 96 -9.92 2.96 -11.45
N GLU A 97 -11.15 3.44 -11.67
CA GLU A 97 -11.44 4.88 -11.76
C GLU A 97 -11.22 5.63 -10.44
N ASP A 98 -11.63 5.05 -9.31
CA ASP A 98 -11.46 5.67 -8.00
C ASP A 98 -9.98 5.62 -7.53
N PRO A 99 -9.35 6.78 -7.25
CA PRO A 99 -7.95 6.81 -6.84
C PRO A 99 -7.67 6.09 -5.51
N SER A 100 -8.64 6.06 -4.58
CA SER A 100 -8.47 5.37 -3.30
C SER A 100 -8.48 3.86 -3.50
N ASP A 101 -9.50 3.34 -4.17
CA ASP A 101 -9.62 1.91 -4.48
C ASP A 101 -8.43 1.42 -5.32
N ARG A 102 -7.97 2.22 -6.29
CA ARG A 102 -6.79 1.92 -7.10
C ARG A 102 -5.55 1.73 -6.23
N LYS A 103 -5.34 2.66 -5.30
CA LYS A 103 -4.22 2.61 -4.38
C LYS A 103 -4.33 1.38 -3.48
N ASP A 104 -5.49 1.15 -2.86
CA ASP A 104 -5.68 0.03 -1.93
C ASP A 104 -5.44 -1.32 -2.60
N GLN A 105 -5.90 -1.50 -3.85
CA GLN A 105 -5.61 -2.72 -4.62
C GLN A 105 -4.12 -2.87 -4.97
N ALA A 106 -3.44 -1.77 -5.32
CA ALA A 106 -2.00 -1.80 -5.56
C ALA A 106 -1.21 -2.16 -4.29
N LEU A 107 -1.59 -1.63 -3.13
CA LEU A 107 -0.96 -1.95 -1.85
C LEU A 107 -1.19 -3.41 -1.47
N ALA A 108 -2.43 -3.89 -1.57
CA ALA A 108 -2.78 -5.28 -1.32
C ALA A 108 -2.00 -6.23 -2.22
N PHE A 109 -1.82 -5.87 -3.50
CA PHE A 109 -0.99 -6.64 -4.43
C PHE A 109 0.47 -6.72 -3.99
N ILE A 110 1.08 -5.60 -3.59
CA ILE A 110 2.50 -5.59 -3.16
C ILE A 110 2.68 -6.51 -1.94
N VAL A 111 1.79 -6.41 -0.97
CA VAL A 111 1.82 -7.24 0.25
C VAL A 111 1.64 -8.72 -0.09
N ASP A 112 0.61 -9.07 -0.88
CA ASP A 112 0.37 -10.46 -1.28
C ASP A 112 1.51 -11.02 -2.12
N TYR A 113 2.05 -10.26 -3.08
CA TYR A 113 3.12 -10.75 -3.94
C TYR A 113 4.44 -10.93 -3.17
N ALA A 114 4.74 -10.08 -2.19
CA ALA A 114 5.92 -10.24 -1.34
C ALA A 114 5.83 -11.48 -0.44
N LEU A 115 4.63 -11.80 0.06
CA LEU A 115 4.39 -12.98 0.90
C LEU A 115 4.27 -14.26 0.05
N ASN A 116 3.57 -14.18 -1.07
CA ASN A 116 3.14 -15.28 -1.92
C ASN A 116 3.54 -15.04 -3.39
N PRO A 117 4.83 -14.89 -3.73
CA PRO A 117 5.22 -14.60 -5.10
C PRO A 117 4.82 -15.75 -6.02
N ASP A 118 4.16 -15.43 -7.12
CA ASP A 118 3.76 -16.39 -8.13
C ASP A 118 3.92 -15.80 -9.53
N SER A 119 4.45 -16.60 -10.46
CA SER A 119 4.64 -16.19 -11.85
C SER A 119 3.34 -15.76 -12.55
N THR A 120 2.20 -16.38 -12.24
CA THR A 120 0.91 -16.05 -12.86
C THR A 120 0.31 -14.76 -12.30
N LYS A 121 0.78 -14.29 -11.15
CA LYS A 121 0.37 -13.02 -10.53
C LYS A 121 1.29 -11.87 -10.89
N SER A 122 2.42 -12.12 -11.55
CA SER A 122 3.39 -11.07 -11.82
C SER A 122 2.83 -10.03 -12.78
N LEU A 123 2.83 -8.77 -12.35
CA LEU A 123 2.53 -7.62 -13.22
C LEU A 123 3.74 -7.23 -14.09
N CYS A 124 4.92 -7.76 -13.78
CA CYS A 124 6.10 -7.57 -14.61
C CYS A 124 6.04 -8.46 -15.85
N GLU A 125 6.51 -7.94 -16.97
CA GLU A 125 6.57 -8.67 -18.24
C GLU A 125 7.31 -10.03 -18.12
N PRO A 126 6.93 -11.06 -18.91
CA PRO A 126 7.53 -12.40 -18.81
C PRO A 126 9.06 -12.43 -18.96
N HIS A 127 9.62 -11.48 -19.72
CA HIS A 127 11.07 -11.37 -19.89
C HIS A 127 11.79 -10.98 -18.59
N ALA A 128 11.13 -10.28 -17.67
CA ALA A 128 11.68 -9.93 -16.36
C ALA A 128 11.85 -11.19 -15.50
N ILE A 129 10.84 -12.08 -15.47
CA ILE A 129 10.92 -13.38 -14.78
C ILE A 129 12.00 -14.25 -15.42
N LYS A 130 12.09 -14.30 -16.75
CA LYS A 130 13.14 -15.04 -17.45
C LYS A 130 14.55 -14.57 -17.08
N ARG A 131 14.71 -13.27 -16.80
CA ARG A 131 16.01 -12.66 -16.49
C ARG A 131 16.38 -12.75 -15.00
N PHE A 132 15.46 -12.40 -14.12
CA PHE A 132 15.71 -12.26 -12.68
C PHE A 132 15.22 -13.46 -11.86
N GLY A 133 14.44 -14.35 -12.46
CA GLY A 133 13.73 -15.40 -11.75
C GLY A 133 12.47 -14.88 -11.05
N LEU A 134 11.86 -15.74 -10.26
CA LEU A 134 10.74 -15.39 -9.39
C LEU A 134 11.28 -14.76 -8.09
N MET A 135 10.63 -13.69 -7.63
CA MET A 135 10.97 -13.05 -6.36
C MET A 135 10.88 -14.07 -5.21
N PRO A 136 11.89 -14.17 -4.32
CA PRO A 136 11.80 -15.02 -3.14
C PRO A 136 10.71 -14.51 -2.17
N THR A 137 10.02 -15.43 -1.49
CA THR A 137 9.10 -15.07 -0.41
C THR A 137 9.87 -14.50 0.78
N ILE A 138 9.34 -13.44 1.39
CA ILE A 138 9.92 -12.80 2.60
C ILE A 138 9.08 -13.00 3.86
N LYS A 139 8.15 -13.96 3.85
CA LYS A 139 7.32 -14.35 5.00
C LYS A 139 8.09 -14.60 6.29
N ALA A 140 9.31 -15.12 6.18
CA ALA A 140 10.12 -15.47 7.34
C ALA A 140 10.82 -14.26 7.98
N SER A 141 11.00 -13.17 7.24
CA SER A 141 11.75 -11.99 7.71
C SER A 141 10.84 -10.82 8.06
N THR A 142 9.68 -10.67 7.41
CA THR A 142 8.87 -9.45 7.51
C THR A 142 7.41 -9.76 7.81
N SER A 143 6.80 -9.00 8.72
CA SER A 143 5.37 -9.07 9.04
C SER A 143 4.51 -8.39 7.99
N GLU A 144 3.23 -8.75 7.92
CA GLU A 144 2.25 -8.12 7.02
C GLU A 144 2.15 -6.60 7.27
N LYS A 145 2.16 -6.18 8.55
CA LYS A 145 2.09 -4.76 8.90
C LYS A 145 3.31 -3.96 8.44
N GLU A 146 4.50 -4.55 8.51
CA GLU A 146 5.70 -3.93 7.96
C GLU A 146 5.64 -3.82 6.43
N LEU A 147 5.07 -4.83 5.76
CA LEU A 147 4.85 -4.80 4.32
C LEU A 147 3.86 -3.73 3.90
N GLU A 148 2.81 -3.46 4.68
CA GLU A 148 1.91 -2.33 4.43
C GLU A 148 2.67 -1.01 4.43
N TYR A 149 3.56 -0.77 5.41
CA TYR A 149 4.38 0.44 5.44
C TYR A 149 5.35 0.53 4.26
N ILE A 150 5.97 -0.59 3.88
CA ILE A 150 6.82 -0.65 2.69
C ILE A 150 6.00 -0.33 1.43
N ALA A 151 4.84 -0.96 1.26
CA ALA A 151 3.98 -0.79 0.09
C ALA A 151 3.52 0.67 -0.03
N GLU A 152 3.11 1.30 1.07
CA GLU A 152 2.72 2.71 1.12
C GLU A 152 3.89 3.62 0.71
N TYR A 153 5.08 3.39 1.27
CA TYR A 153 6.29 4.11 0.87
C TYR A 153 6.59 3.95 -0.63
N LEU A 154 6.51 2.74 -1.15
CA LEU A 154 6.79 2.46 -2.56
C LEU A 154 5.79 3.13 -3.50
N TYR A 155 4.50 3.07 -3.17
CA TYR A 155 3.45 3.67 -3.99
C TYR A 155 3.56 5.19 -4.06
N GLU A 156 3.88 5.83 -2.94
CA GLU A 156 3.97 7.29 -2.83
C GLU A 156 5.27 7.85 -3.46
N ASN A 157 6.37 7.08 -3.46
CA ASN A 157 7.69 7.59 -3.88
C ASN A 157 8.18 7.07 -5.24
N PHE A 158 7.55 6.04 -5.81
CA PHE A 158 8.02 5.42 -7.05
C PHE A 158 6.90 5.21 -8.09
N PRO A 159 7.23 5.28 -9.40
CA PRO A 159 8.48 5.84 -9.93
C PRO A 159 8.58 7.35 -9.61
N PRO A 160 9.80 7.92 -9.51
CA PRO A 160 9.96 9.36 -9.32
C PRO A 160 9.50 10.11 -10.58
N ASP A 161 9.04 11.36 -10.44
CA ASP A 161 8.55 12.18 -11.57
C ASP A 161 9.59 12.39 -12.68
N THR A 162 10.87 12.23 -12.35
CA THR A 162 11.97 12.28 -13.32
C THR A 162 12.05 11.05 -14.24
N PHE A 163 11.27 10.01 -13.95
CA PHE A 163 11.18 8.78 -14.72
C PHE A 163 10.12 8.86 -15.82
N ASP A 164 10.56 9.00 -17.06
CA ASP A 164 9.70 8.86 -18.23
C ASP A 164 9.74 7.40 -18.73
N HIS A 165 8.73 6.61 -18.36
CA HIS A 165 8.61 5.20 -18.75
C HIS A 165 8.56 5.04 -20.27
N GLU A 166 7.80 5.88 -20.96
CA GLU A 166 7.58 5.80 -22.41
C GLU A 166 8.86 6.11 -23.20
N LYS A 167 9.60 7.13 -22.78
CA LYS A 167 10.93 7.41 -23.35
C LYS A 167 11.92 6.29 -23.05
N ASN A 168 11.83 5.64 -21.88
CA ASN A 168 12.72 4.53 -21.55
C ASN A 168 12.39 3.25 -22.36
N ARG A 169 11.10 2.96 -22.57
CA ARG A 169 10.59 1.89 -23.42
C ARG A 169 11.04 2.07 -24.87
N ARG A 170 10.81 3.25 -25.47
CA ARG A 170 11.24 3.57 -26.86
C ARG A 170 12.75 3.43 -27.08
N LYS A 171 13.58 3.71 -26.06
CA LYS A 171 15.04 3.55 -26.14
C LYS A 171 15.51 2.10 -26.16
N HIS A 172 14.84 1.21 -25.43
CA HIS A 172 15.28 -0.19 -25.26
C HIS A 172 14.54 -1.17 -26.16
N HIS A 173 13.31 -0.82 -26.55
CA HIS A 173 12.50 -1.57 -27.50
C HIS A 173 11.93 -0.60 -28.53
N PRO A 174 12.77 -0.07 -29.47
CA PRO A 174 12.26 0.74 -30.55
C PRO A 174 11.28 -0.13 -31.34
N THR A 175 9.99 0.18 -31.26
CA THR A 175 9.02 -0.31 -32.24
C THR A 175 9.61 0.05 -33.59
N LYS A 176 9.90 -0.95 -34.44
CA LYS A 176 10.10 -0.68 -35.86
C LYS A 176 8.91 0.17 -36.28
N GLU A 177 9.15 1.42 -36.63
CA GLU A 177 8.14 2.20 -37.32
C GLU A 177 7.71 1.35 -38.52
N LEU A 178 6.43 0.98 -38.54
CA LEU A 178 5.79 0.56 -39.78
C LEU A 178 5.72 1.82 -40.65
N HIS A 179 6.81 2.08 -41.36
CA HIS A 179 6.86 2.91 -42.54
C HIS A 179 7.04 2.01 -43.76
#